data_AF-A0A7K7LGH5-F1
#
_entry.id   AF-A0A7K7LGH5-F1
#
_cell.length_a   1.000
_cell.length_b   1.000
_cell.length_c   1.000
_cell.angle_alpha   90.00
_cell.angle_beta   90.00
_cell.angle_gamma   90.00
#
_symmetry.space_group_name_H-M   'P 1'
#
loop_
_entity.id
_entity.type
_entity.pdbx_description
1 polymer ?
#
loop_
_entity_poly.entity_id
_entity_poly.type
_entity_poly.pdbx_seq_one_letter_code
_entity_poly.pdbx_strand_id
1 'polypeptide(L)'
;ETQMAFSSKKQCVGKTLDPEFNEDPNFNFTSSIPGDGVFKATNQGIPKSAKKAEPLLKKTATRGPLSRHKLEAELKAKNQLLETAKQQLHTRLTGAQSTIKELKEKNEGLVQEVEKLKKFQETCMVILESRNIDPVTGSNIVEEEEKTRECQKQTTLLTEKLLAELRVFNEAAEKEKEALQMATAKWKLAEETRQQSLEKHSSFQAEMQECSAILTELEKLLAA
;
A
#
# COMPACT_ATOMS: atom_id res chain seq x y z
N GLU A 1 -35.22 28.08 6.35
CA GLU A 1 -36.62 27.64 6.25
C GLU A 1 -36.81 26.92 4.93
N THR A 2 -36.89 25.57 5.00
CA THR A 2 -38.08 24.76 4.64
C THR A 2 -38.24 24.64 3.11
N GLN A 3 -38.43 23.48 2.48
CA GLN A 3 -38.83 22.16 2.93
C GLN A 3 -38.60 21.16 1.77
N MET A 4 -38.44 19.89 2.14
CA MET A 4 -38.34 18.70 1.28
C MET A 4 -39.51 18.55 0.29
N ALA A 5 -39.24 17.84 -0.81
CA ALA A 5 -40.23 16.99 -1.45
C ALA A 5 -39.61 15.63 -1.80
N PHE A 6 -40.00 14.60 -1.06
CA PHE A 6 -39.82 13.20 -1.40
C PHE A 6 -40.77 12.81 -2.54
N SER A 7 -40.31 11.95 -3.44
CA SER A 7 -41.18 11.14 -4.28
C SER A 7 -40.76 9.69 -4.18
N SER A 8 -41.61 8.88 -3.55
CA SER A 8 -41.57 7.42 -3.57
C SER A 8 -42.46 6.91 -4.69
N LYS A 9 -41.96 5.96 -5.50
CA LYS A 9 -42.83 4.91 -6.05
C LYS A 9 -42.06 3.62 -6.29
N LYS A 10 -42.53 2.58 -5.62
CA LYS A 10 -42.10 1.19 -5.72
C LYS A 10 -42.41 0.64 -7.12
N GLN A 11 -41.50 -0.16 -7.66
CA GLN A 11 -41.89 -1.29 -8.50
C GLN A 11 -40.94 -2.47 -8.24
N CYS A 12 -41.41 -3.43 -7.46
CA CYS A 12 -40.88 -4.78 -7.44
C CYS A 12 -41.37 -5.51 -8.69
N VAL A 13 -40.44 -6.03 -9.50
CA VAL A 13 -40.67 -7.18 -10.37
C VAL A 13 -39.51 -8.12 -10.08
N GLY A 14 -39.81 -9.22 -9.39
CA GLY A 14 -38.89 -10.34 -9.25
C GLY A 14 -38.78 -11.10 -10.56
N LYS A 15 -37.56 -11.41 -10.95
CA LYS A 15 -37.24 -12.58 -11.78
C LYS A 15 -35.94 -13.18 -11.26
N THR A 16 -36.09 -14.35 -10.63
CA THR A 16 -35.02 -15.30 -10.38
C THR A 16 -34.41 -15.70 -11.71
N LEU A 17 -33.15 -15.35 -11.93
CA LEU A 17 -32.30 -15.95 -12.96
C LEU A 17 -30.93 -16.15 -12.31
N ASP A 18 -30.54 -17.41 -12.24
CA ASP A 18 -29.26 -17.89 -11.72
C ASP A 18 -28.07 -17.17 -12.39
N PRO A 19 -26.99 -16.84 -11.65
CA PRO A 19 -25.76 -16.41 -12.29
C PRO A 19 -25.05 -17.65 -12.87
N GLU A 20 -25.15 -17.77 -14.18
CA GLU A 20 -24.31 -18.60 -15.03
C GLU A 20 -22.84 -18.20 -14.78
N PHE A 21 -22.05 -19.13 -14.23
CA PHE A 21 -20.62 -18.92 -14.03
C PHE A 21 -19.95 -18.84 -15.41
N ASN A 22 -19.50 -17.64 -15.74
CA ASN A 22 -18.69 -17.34 -16.90
C ASN A 22 -17.35 -18.09 -16.79
N GLU A 23 -17.05 -18.91 -17.81
CA GLU A 23 -15.78 -19.61 -17.96
C GLU A 23 -14.63 -18.60 -18.13
N ASP A 24 -13.54 -18.83 -17.41
CA ASP A 24 -12.27 -18.12 -17.62
C ASP A 24 -11.09 -19.12 -17.57
N PRO A 25 -9.92 -18.76 -18.13
CA PRO A 25 -9.25 -19.55 -19.15
C PRO A 25 -8.34 -20.66 -18.62
N ASN A 26 -8.26 -21.70 -19.46
CA ASN A 26 -7.41 -22.87 -19.38
C ASN A 26 -5.93 -22.55 -19.07
N PHE A 27 -5.51 -22.75 -17.82
CA PHE A 27 -4.08 -22.76 -17.45
C PHE A 27 -3.49 -24.15 -17.68
N ASN A 28 -2.71 -24.26 -18.76
CA ASN A 28 -2.06 -25.50 -19.16
C ASN A 28 -0.71 -25.65 -18.44
N PHE A 29 -0.66 -26.45 -17.38
CA PHE A 29 0.60 -26.90 -16.76
C PHE A 29 0.96 -28.29 -17.32
N THR A 30 1.65 -28.33 -18.44
CA THR A 30 2.30 -29.56 -18.89
C THR A 30 3.56 -29.78 -18.04
N SER A 31 3.44 -30.61 -17.00
CA SER A 31 4.58 -31.36 -16.48
C SER A 31 4.36 -32.84 -16.78
N SER A 32 5.32 -33.42 -17.49
CA SER A 32 5.35 -34.83 -17.88
C SER A 32 5.51 -35.73 -16.65
N ILE A 33 4.47 -36.51 -16.33
CA ILE A 33 4.55 -37.64 -15.41
C ILE A 33 4.21 -38.91 -16.20
N PRO A 34 5.05 -39.98 -16.16
CA PRO A 34 4.71 -41.27 -16.75
C PRO A 34 3.54 -41.90 -16.01
N GLY A 35 2.50 -42.24 -16.77
CA GLY A 35 1.21 -42.69 -16.27
C GLY A 35 1.25 -44.02 -15.52
N ASP A 36 0.35 -44.12 -14.55
CA ASP A 36 -0.09 -45.38 -13.98
C ASP A 36 -1.56 -45.63 -14.39
N GLY A 37 -1.86 -46.90 -14.68
CA GLY A 37 -3.22 -47.43 -14.68
C GLY A 37 -3.86 -47.71 -16.04
N VAL A 38 -3.67 -48.93 -16.58
CA VAL A 38 -4.75 -49.67 -17.28
C VAL A 38 -4.57 -51.18 -17.09
N PHE A 39 -5.31 -51.78 -16.16
CA PHE A 39 -5.63 -53.21 -16.19
C PHE A 39 -6.88 -53.40 -17.07
N LYS A 40 -6.73 -54.02 -18.25
CA LYS A 40 -7.86 -54.45 -19.10
C LYS A 40 -8.11 -55.94 -18.93
N ALA A 41 -9.24 -56.29 -18.30
CA ALA A 41 -9.81 -57.62 -18.37
C ALA A 41 -10.47 -57.83 -19.74
N THR A 42 -10.06 -58.86 -20.48
CA THR A 42 -10.73 -59.30 -21.71
C THR A 42 -11.37 -60.65 -21.47
N ASN A 43 -12.69 -60.66 -21.30
CA ASN A 43 -13.53 -61.84 -21.47
C ASN A 43 -13.91 -61.93 -22.94
N GLN A 44 -13.53 -63.01 -23.65
CA GLN A 44 -14.20 -63.46 -24.87
C GLN A 44 -14.21 -64.99 -24.96
N GLY A 45 -15.42 -65.56 -24.84
CA GLY A 45 -16.00 -66.54 -25.76
C GLY A 45 -15.29 -67.86 -26.03
N ILE A 46 -15.90 -68.95 -25.57
CA ILE A 46 -15.72 -70.32 -26.07
C ILE A 46 -16.09 -70.38 -27.57
N PRO A 47 -15.39 -71.20 -28.39
CA PRO A 47 -16.12 -72.25 -29.11
C PRO A 47 -15.44 -73.63 -29.02
N LYS A 48 -16.29 -74.65 -29.01
CA LYS A 48 -15.95 -76.06 -28.90
C LYS A 48 -15.51 -76.66 -30.25
N SER A 49 -14.60 -77.63 -30.12
CA SER A 49 -14.54 -78.93 -30.82
C SER A 49 -13.58 -79.16 -31.99
N ALA A 50 -12.78 -80.22 -31.77
CA ALA A 50 -12.49 -81.36 -32.65
C ALA A 50 -11.16 -81.41 -33.45
N LYS A 51 -10.31 -82.30 -32.91
CA LYS A 51 -9.51 -83.35 -33.57
C LYS A 51 -8.01 -83.13 -33.88
N LYS A 52 -7.25 -84.03 -33.22
CA LYS A 52 -5.96 -84.65 -33.58
C LYS A 52 -4.71 -83.77 -33.51
N ALA A 53 -3.95 -83.92 -32.43
CA ALA A 53 -2.75 -84.76 -32.39
C ALA A 53 -2.14 -84.69 -30.98
N GLU A 54 -1.99 -85.85 -30.33
CA GLU A 54 -1.06 -85.99 -29.20
C GLU A 54 0.36 -85.63 -29.66
N PRO A 55 1.13 -84.96 -28.80
CA PRO A 55 2.40 -85.56 -28.44
C PRO A 55 2.42 -85.86 -26.94
N LEU A 56 2.37 -87.15 -26.65
CA LEU A 56 2.71 -87.78 -25.39
C LEU A 56 4.11 -87.36 -24.94
N LEU A 57 4.25 -86.28 -24.17
CA LEU A 57 5.48 -86.00 -23.42
C LEU A 57 5.39 -86.63 -22.02
N LYS A 58 5.46 -87.97 -22.04
CA LYS A 58 6.01 -88.74 -20.92
C LYS A 58 7.49 -88.39 -20.80
N LYS A 59 7.85 -87.56 -19.81
CA LYS A 59 9.17 -87.63 -19.17
C LYS A 59 8.95 -87.75 -17.67
N THR A 60 8.66 -88.99 -17.29
CA THR A 60 9.30 -89.69 -16.16
C THR A 60 9.70 -88.79 -14.99
N ALA A 61 8.79 -88.73 -14.02
CA ALA A 61 9.15 -88.62 -12.62
C ALA A 61 9.98 -89.85 -12.22
N THR A 62 11.24 -89.92 -12.64
CA THR A 62 12.23 -90.80 -12.02
C THR A 62 12.68 -90.11 -10.74
N ARG A 63 11.80 -90.09 -9.73
CA ARG A 63 12.17 -89.73 -8.36
C ARG A 63 12.92 -90.93 -7.77
N GLY A 64 14.15 -91.16 -8.24
CA GLY A 64 15.11 -91.94 -7.47
C GLY A 64 15.34 -91.25 -6.12
N PRO A 65 15.74 -91.95 -5.05
CA PRO A 65 15.93 -91.34 -3.74
C PRO A 65 16.94 -90.19 -3.87
N LEU A 66 16.48 -88.94 -3.84
CA LEU A 66 17.39 -87.81 -3.66
C LEU A 66 18.12 -88.10 -2.36
N SER A 67 19.46 -88.16 -2.41
CA SER A 67 20.23 -88.32 -1.18
C SER A 67 19.80 -87.21 -0.23
N ARG A 68 19.47 -87.58 1.02
CA ARG A 68 18.96 -86.67 2.06
C ARG A 68 19.70 -85.33 2.11
N HIS A 69 21.01 -85.37 1.84
CA HIS A 69 21.90 -84.21 1.83
C HIS A 69 21.61 -83.20 0.70
N LYS A 70 21.18 -83.63 -0.49
CA LYS A 70 20.81 -82.70 -1.58
C LYS A 70 19.53 -81.94 -1.26
N LEU A 71 18.54 -82.63 -0.69
CA LEU A 71 17.28 -82.01 -0.26
C LEU A 71 17.53 -81.02 0.90
N GLU A 72 18.42 -81.39 1.82
CA GLU A 72 18.81 -80.53 2.94
C GLU A 72 19.56 -79.26 2.47
N ALA A 73 20.46 -79.39 1.49
CA ALA A 73 21.15 -78.25 0.88
C ALA A 73 20.18 -77.30 0.15
N GLU A 74 19.22 -77.85 -0.60
CA GLU A 74 18.20 -77.05 -1.29
C GLU A 74 17.28 -76.32 -0.29
N LEU A 75 16.90 -77.00 0.80
CA LEU A 75 16.09 -76.39 1.87
C LEU A 75 16.85 -75.25 2.55
N LYS A 76 18.14 -75.45 2.86
CA LYS A 76 19.01 -74.41 3.41
C LYS A 76 19.14 -73.22 2.46
N ALA A 77 19.32 -73.46 1.16
CA ALA A 77 19.39 -72.40 0.15
C ALA A 77 18.07 -71.60 0.02
N LYS A 78 16.92 -72.29 0.02
CA LYS A 78 15.59 -71.64 0.02
C LYS A 78 15.34 -70.84 1.28
N ASN A 79 15.74 -71.36 2.43
CA ASN A 79 15.61 -70.65 3.70
C ASN A 79 16.50 -69.39 3.73
N GLN A 80 17.74 -69.50 3.25
CA GLN A 80 18.64 -68.35 3.12
C GLN A 80 18.08 -67.27 2.18
N LEU A 81 17.48 -67.66 1.04
CA LEU A 81 16.81 -66.74 0.13
C LEU A 81 15.58 -66.07 0.78
N LEU A 82 14.82 -66.82 1.60
CA LEU A 82 13.68 -66.28 2.32
C LEU A 82 14.13 -65.24 3.37
N GLU A 83 15.21 -65.52 4.10
CA GLU A 83 15.76 -64.57 5.07
C GLU A 83 16.33 -63.31 4.41
N THR A 84 16.98 -63.41 3.23
CA THR A 84 17.44 -62.21 2.50
C THR A 84 16.26 -61.39 1.95
N ALA A 85 15.24 -62.05 1.39
CA ALA A 85 14.02 -61.37 0.94
C ALA A 85 13.27 -60.70 2.09
N LYS A 86 13.19 -61.36 3.25
CA LYS A 86 12.60 -60.80 4.48
C LYS A 86 13.37 -59.57 4.97
N GLN A 87 14.70 -59.62 5.00
CA GLN A 87 15.53 -58.47 5.35
C GLN A 87 15.34 -57.31 4.36
N GLN A 88 15.29 -57.59 3.05
CA GLN A 88 15.06 -56.58 2.02
C GLN A 88 13.67 -55.94 2.12
N LEU A 89 12.63 -56.72 2.42
CA LEU A 89 11.29 -56.19 2.67
C LEU A 89 11.26 -55.35 3.93
N HIS A 90 11.98 -55.76 4.98
CA HIS A 90 12.06 -54.98 6.21
C HIS A 90 12.76 -53.63 6.00
N THR A 91 13.89 -53.59 5.28
CA THR A 91 14.57 -52.32 4.97
C THR A 91 13.71 -51.40 4.10
N ARG A 92 13.01 -51.96 3.08
CA ARG A 92 12.06 -51.20 2.27
C ARG A 92 10.88 -50.66 3.08
N LEU A 93 10.33 -51.47 3.99
CA LEU A 93 9.23 -51.06 4.86
C LEU A 93 9.65 -49.91 5.77
N THR A 94 10.81 -50.03 6.43
CA THR A 94 11.33 -48.97 7.31
C THR A 94 11.63 -47.69 6.52
N GLY A 95 12.21 -47.80 5.32
CA GLY A 95 12.43 -46.64 4.44
C GLY A 95 11.13 -45.97 3.99
N ALA A 96 10.10 -46.74 3.64
CA ALA A 96 8.78 -46.18 3.31
C ALA A 96 8.12 -45.51 4.53
N GLN A 97 8.29 -46.09 5.73
CA GLN A 97 7.76 -45.50 6.96
C GLN A 97 8.46 -44.17 7.31
N SER A 98 9.78 -44.07 7.09
CA SER A 98 10.49 -42.81 7.32
C SER A 98 10.06 -41.72 6.34
N THR A 99 9.92 -42.04 5.04
CA THR A 99 9.45 -41.07 4.05
C THR A 99 8.01 -40.63 4.32
N ILE A 100 7.12 -41.55 4.72
CA ILE A 100 5.76 -41.21 5.13
C ILE A 100 5.77 -40.24 6.33
N LYS A 101 6.65 -40.47 7.32
CA LYS A 101 6.77 -39.58 8.48
C LYS A 101 7.21 -38.18 8.07
N GLU A 102 8.25 -38.08 7.24
CA GLU A 102 8.75 -36.79 6.73
C GLU A 102 7.70 -36.05 5.90
N LEU A 103 6.95 -36.75 5.04
CA LEU A 103 5.90 -36.15 4.24
C LEU A 103 4.74 -35.65 5.10
N LYS A 104 4.38 -36.37 6.16
CA LYS A 104 3.36 -35.92 7.11
C LYS A 104 3.75 -34.64 7.83
N GLU A 105 5.00 -34.56 8.30
CA GLU A 105 5.53 -33.36 8.95
C GLU A 105 5.57 -32.17 7.99
N LYS A 106 6.04 -32.36 6.75
CA LYS A 106 6.00 -31.31 5.72
C LYS A 106 4.57 -30.87 5.42
N ASN A 107 3.63 -31.81 5.32
CA ASN A 107 2.23 -31.50 5.06
C ASN A 107 1.60 -30.69 6.20
N GLU A 108 1.91 -31.02 7.46
CA GLU A 108 1.47 -30.23 8.61
C GLU A 108 2.02 -28.79 8.57
N GLY A 109 3.31 -28.63 8.25
CA GLY A 109 3.92 -27.32 8.07
C GLY A 109 3.26 -26.50 6.95
N LEU A 110 2.95 -27.13 5.81
CA LEU A 110 2.24 -26.49 4.71
C LEU A 110 0.83 -26.06 5.10
N VAL A 111 0.11 -26.86 5.88
CA VAL A 111 -1.23 -26.51 6.38
C VAL A 111 -1.17 -25.26 7.26
N GLN A 112 -0.19 -25.17 8.16
CA GLN A 112 -0.01 -23.98 9.00
C GLN A 112 0.34 -22.74 8.17
N GLU A 113 1.20 -22.88 7.15
CA GLU A 113 1.58 -21.75 6.30
C GLU A 113 0.41 -21.25 5.45
N VAL A 114 -0.41 -22.17 4.91
CA VAL A 114 -1.66 -21.81 4.22
C VAL A 114 -2.60 -21.04 5.13
N GLU A 115 -2.70 -21.41 6.41
CA GLU A 115 -3.54 -20.68 7.37
C GLU A 115 -3.02 -19.27 7.64
N LYS A 116 -1.69 -19.09 7.78
CA LYS A 116 -1.08 -17.75 7.92
C LYS A 116 -1.30 -16.89 6.68
N LEU A 117 -1.13 -17.46 5.49
CA LEU A 117 -1.36 -16.74 4.24
C LEU A 117 -2.82 -16.32 4.07
N LYS A 118 -3.78 -17.16 4.49
CA LYS A 118 -5.20 -16.80 4.51
C LYS A 118 -5.48 -15.63 5.45
N LYS A 119 -4.95 -15.65 6.67
CA LYS A 119 -5.07 -14.53 7.63
C LYS A 119 -4.45 -13.25 7.09
N PHE A 120 -3.31 -13.37 6.42
CA PHE A 120 -2.65 -12.24 5.77
C PHE A 120 -3.50 -11.67 4.62
N GLN A 121 -4.02 -12.54 3.75
CA GLN A 121 -4.93 -12.15 2.68
C GLN A 121 -6.18 -11.44 3.21
N GLU A 122 -6.82 -11.99 4.24
CA GLU A 122 -7.98 -11.36 4.90
C GLU A 122 -7.63 -9.96 5.44
N THR A 123 -6.47 -9.82 6.08
CA THR A 123 -5.98 -8.53 6.56
C THR A 123 -5.80 -7.53 5.42
N CYS A 124 -5.21 -7.96 4.29
CA CYS A 124 -5.07 -7.10 3.11
C CYS A 124 -6.43 -6.69 2.53
N MET A 125 -7.38 -7.62 2.43
CA MET A 125 -8.74 -7.30 1.95
C MET A 125 -9.43 -6.27 2.84
N VAL A 126 -9.36 -6.41 4.16
CA VAL A 126 -9.95 -5.44 5.10
C VAL A 126 -9.34 -4.06 4.94
N ILE A 127 -8.02 -3.94 4.73
CA ILE A 127 -7.37 -2.64 4.51
C ILE A 127 -7.84 -2.02 3.20
N LEU A 128 -7.94 -2.82 2.13
CA LEU A 128 -8.41 -2.34 0.83
C LEU A 128 -9.86 -1.88 0.90
N GLU A 129 -10.75 -2.67 1.49
CA GLU A 129 -12.17 -2.35 1.65
C GLU A 129 -12.38 -1.12 2.55
N SER A 130 -11.74 -1.07 3.71
CA SER A 130 -11.90 0.05 4.66
C SER A 130 -11.41 1.39 4.13
N ARG A 131 -10.46 1.37 3.20
CA ARG A 131 -9.92 2.57 2.54
C ARG A 131 -10.45 2.76 1.11
N ASN A 132 -11.40 1.92 0.67
CA ASN A 132 -11.93 1.90 -0.69
C ASN A 132 -10.82 1.91 -1.77
N ILE A 133 -9.73 1.19 -1.51
CA ILE A 133 -8.58 1.11 -2.40
C ILE A 133 -8.83 0.01 -3.42
N ASP A 134 -8.81 0.37 -4.70
CA ASP A 134 -8.73 -0.61 -5.78
C ASP A 134 -7.30 -1.21 -5.82
N PRO A 135 -7.15 -2.55 -5.67
CA PRO A 135 -5.84 -3.20 -5.67
C PRO A 135 -5.02 -2.98 -6.95
N VAL A 136 -5.67 -2.66 -8.08
CA VAL A 136 -4.98 -2.37 -9.35
C VAL A 136 -4.50 -0.91 -9.42
N THR A 137 -5.19 0.00 -8.72
CA THR A 137 -4.93 1.45 -8.75
C THR A 137 -4.03 1.92 -7.58
N GLY A 138 -3.49 1.00 -6.78
CA GLY A 138 -2.68 1.32 -5.59
C GLY A 138 -1.49 2.26 -5.85
N SER A 139 -0.83 2.16 -7.01
CA SER A 139 0.28 3.06 -7.39
C SER A 139 -0.15 4.52 -7.50
N ASN A 140 -1.34 4.79 -8.04
CA ASN A 140 -1.83 6.16 -8.20
C ASN A 140 -2.11 6.83 -6.85
N ILE A 141 -2.51 6.07 -5.83
CA ILE A 141 -2.75 6.60 -4.48
C ILE A 141 -1.45 7.08 -3.85
N VAL A 142 -0.37 6.30 -4.00
CA VAL A 142 0.95 6.67 -3.49
C VAL A 142 1.46 7.93 -4.19
N GLU A 143 1.30 8.01 -5.51
CA GLU A 143 1.67 9.20 -6.29
C GLU A 143 0.85 10.44 -5.89
N GLU A 144 -0.46 10.31 -5.71
CA GLU A 144 -1.32 11.43 -5.28
C GLU A 144 -1.03 11.87 -3.83
N GLU A 145 -0.72 10.94 -2.93
CA GLU A 145 -0.27 11.26 -1.58
C GLU A 145 1.07 12.02 -1.59
N GLU A 146 2.00 11.61 -2.45
CA GLU A 146 3.27 12.31 -2.64
C GLU A 146 3.07 13.71 -3.19
N LYS A 147 2.24 13.89 -4.23
CA LYS A 147 1.87 15.21 -4.76
C LYS A 147 1.20 16.08 -3.70
N THR A 148 0.30 15.52 -2.91
CA THR A 148 -0.37 16.23 -1.82
C THR A 148 0.62 16.68 -0.76
N ARG A 149 1.55 15.79 -0.37
CA ARG A 149 2.61 16.10 0.59
C ARG A 149 3.55 17.19 0.05
N GLU A 150 3.90 17.14 -1.22
CA GLU A 150 4.75 18.15 -1.86
C GLU A 150 4.04 19.50 -1.95
N CYS A 151 2.76 19.51 -2.36
CA CYS A 151 1.93 20.70 -2.35
C CYS A 151 1.81 21.32 -0.95
N GLN A 152 1.62 20.48 0.08
CA GLN A 152 1.60 20.94 1.48
C GLN A 152 2.93 21.60 1.87
N LYS A 153 4.08 20.97 1.56
CA LYS A 153 5.40 21.56 1.85
C LYS A 153 5.61 22.90 1.15
N GLN A 154 5.22 23.01 -0.11
CA GLN A 154 5.33 24.27 -0.85
C GLN A 154 4.42 25.35 -0.24
N THR A 155 3.21 24.98 0.18
CA THR A 155 2.26 25.87 0.84
C THR A 155 2.80 26.37 2.18
N THR A 156 3.37 25.48 3.00
CA THR A 156 3.97 25.86 4.29
C THR A 156 5.16 26.79 4.09
N LEU A 157 6.05 26.48 3.14
CA LEU A 157 7.22 27.32 2.84
C LEU A 157 6.80 28.72 2.38
N LEU A 158 5.81 28.81 1.47
CA LEU A 158 5.30 30.10 0.99
C LEU A 158 4.66 30.90 2.13
N THR A 159 3.90 30.23 3.00
CA THR A 159 3.26 30.87 4.16
C THR A 159 4.30 31.40 5.14
N GLU A 160 5.35 30.63 5.42
CA GLU A 160 6.47 31.05 6.26
C GLU A 160 7.19 32.27 5.69
N LYS A 161 7.45 32.27 4.38
CA LYS A 161 8.07 33.40 3.68
C LYS A 161 7.19 34.66 3.76
N LEU A 162 5.89 34.53 3.48
CA LEU A 162 4.95 35.64 3.58
C LEU A 162 4.89 36.20 5.01
N LEU A 163 4.90 35.33 6.01
CA LEU A 163 4.89 35.72 7.42
C LEU A 163 6.17 36.47 7.81
N ALA A 164 7.33 36.03 7.29
CA ALA A 164 8.59 36.73 7.49
C ALA A 164 8.59 38.12 6.83
N GLU A 165 8.12 38.22 5.58
CA GLU A 165 8.01 39.49 4.85
C GLU A 165 7.05 40.46 5.54
N LEU A 166 5.89 39.99 6.01
CA LEU A 166 4.94 40.80 6.78
C LEU A 166 5.53 41.32 8.10
N ARG A 167 6.37 40.53 8.77
CA ARG A 167 7.05 40.96 9.99
C ARG A 167 8.01 42.11 9.69
N VAL A 168 8.85 41.97 8.68
CA VAL A 168 9.80 43.02 8.25
C VAL A 168 9.05 44.28 7.80
N PHE A 169 7.96 44.12 7.04
CA PHE A 169 7.11 45.24 6.64
C PHE A 169 6.53 45.99 7.85
N ASN A 170 6.01 45.26 8.84
CA ASN A 170 5.44 45.87 10.03
C ASN A 170 6.49 46.61 10.88
N GLU A 171 7.69 46.04 11.03
CA GLU A 171 8.81 46.71 11.70
C GLU A 171 9.24 47.99 10.97
N ALA A 172 9.27 47.98 9.64
CA ALA A 172 9.57 49.15 8.84
C ALA A 172 8.47 50.21 8.95
N ALA A 173 7.20 49.80 8.92
CA ALA A 173 6.06 50.69 9.06
C ALA A 173 6.03 51.41 10.42
N GLU A 174 6.34 50.71 11.52
CA GLU A 174 6.45 51.35 12.84
C GLU A 174 7.61 52.35 12.90
N LYS A 175 8.78 52.02 12.33
CA LYS A 175 9.91 52.97 12.26
C LYS A 175 9.56 54.23 11.47
N GLU A 176 8.91 54.09 10.32
CA GLU A 176 8.48 55.24 9.50
C GLU A 176 7.42 56.08 10.23
N LYS A 177 6.49 55.43 10.94
CA LYS A 177 5.51 56.11 11.78
C LYS A 177 6.17 56.92 12.90
N GLU A 178 7.16 56.36 13.59
CA GLU A 178 7.96 57.08 14.60
C GLU A 178 8.69 58.29 13.98
N ALA A 179 9.31 58.10 12.82
CA ALA A 179 9.99 59.17 12.10
C ALA A 179 9.02 60.32 11.72
N LEU A 180 7.83 59.98 11.24
CA LEU A 180 6.79 60.95 10.88
C LEU A 180 6.27 61.70 12.12
N GLN A 181 6.09 61.02 13.26
CA GLN A 181 5.71 61.66 14.52
C GLN A 181 6.78 62.64 14.99
N MET A 182 8.06 62.26 14.92
CA MET A 182 9.18 63.16 15.25
C MET A 182 9.24 64.37 14.31
N ALA A 183 9.06 64.17 13.00
CA ALA A 183 9.02 65.25 12.03
C ALA A 183 7.85 66.20 12.30
N THR A 184 6.67 65.66 12.63
CA THR A 184 5.48 66.43 12.99
C THR A 184 5.71 67.28 14.24
N ALA A 185 6.37 66.73 15.27
CA ALA A 185 6.70 67.49 16.48
C ALA A 185 7.68 68.64 16.19
N LYS A 186 8.71 68.40 15.37
CA LYS A 186 9.65 69.44 14.92
C LYS A 186 8.96 70.54 14.11
N TRP A 187 8.04 70.16 13.22
CA TRP A 187 7.25 71.11 12.44
C TRP A 187 6.40 72.02 13.33
N LYS A 188 5.73 71.47 14.35
CA LYS A 188 4.94 72.27 15.29
C LYS A 188 5.79 73.29 16.05
N LEU A 189 6.97 72.87 16.54
CA LEU A 189 7.90 73.79 17.20
C LEU A 189 8.40 74.90 16.25
N ALA A 190 8.70 74.55 15.00
CA ALA A 190 9.09 75.53 13.98
C ALA A 190 7.95 76.52 13.68
N GLU A 191 6.71 76.06 13.61
CA GLU A 191 5.55 76.92 13.42
C GLU A 191 5.34 77.87 14.61
N GLU A 192 5.48 77.39 15.85
CA GLU A 192 5.39 78.22 17.06
C GLU A 192 6.46 79.32 17.07
N THR A 193 7.71 78.99 16.75
CA THR A 193 8.80 79.99 16.66
C THR A 193 8.57 81.00 15.53
N ARG A 194 8.03 80.56 14.39
CA ARG A 194 7.61 81.45 13.30
C ARG A 194 6.48 82.38 13.73
N GLN A 195 5.50 81.89 14.47
CA GLN A 195 4.40 82.71 14.97
C GLN A 195 4.90 83.78 15.95
N GLN A 196 5.77 83.41 16.89
CA GLN A 196 6.39 84.36 17.82
C GLN A 196 7.23 85.43 17.11
N SER A 197 7.93 85.08 16.02
CA SER A 197 8.70 86.07 15.25
C SER A 197 7.78 87.02 14.48
N LEU A 198 6.67 86.54 13.94
CA LEU A 198 5.64 87.35 13.29
C LEU A 198 5.03 88.37 14.27
N GLU A 199 4.72 87.94 15.49
CA GLU A 199 4.19 88.80 16.54
C GLU A 199 5.18 89.92 16.92
N LYS A 200 6.47 89.59 17.09
CA LYS A 200 7.53 90.58 17.33
C LYS A 200 7.70 91.55 16.17
N HIS A 201 7.61 91.07 14.93
CA HIS A 201 7.67 91.94 13.76
C HIS A 201 6.48 92.91 13.73
N SER A 202 5.27 92.42 14.06
CA SER A 202 4.07 93.26 14.14
C SER A 202 4.18 94.31 15.24
N SER A 203 4.72 93.97 16.42
CA SER A 203 4.90 94.94 17.50
C SER A 203 5.93 96.02 17.14
N PHE A 204 7.07 95.62 16.57
CA PHE A 204 8.09 96.55 16.10
C PHE A 204 7.56 97.49 15.01
N GLN A 205 6.75 96.97 14.08
CA GLN A 205 6.13 97.79 13.04
C GLN A 205 5.18 98.84 13.63
N ALA A 206 4.41 98.49 14.66
CA ALA A 206 3.54 99.43 15.35
C ALA A 206 4.34 100.54 16.07
N GLU A 207 5.40 100.19 16.79
CA GLU A 207 6.30 101.16 17.43
C GLU A 207 6.93 102.12 16.40
N MET A 208 7.34 101.60 15.24
CA MET A 208 7.92 102.42 14.17
C MET A 208 6.89 103.40 13.57
N GLN A 209 5.63 102.96 13.40
CA GLN A 209 4.54 103.83 12.95
C GLN A 209 4.23 104.91 13.98
N GLU A 210 4.24 104.58 15.27
CA GLU A 210 4.08 105.55 16.35
C GLU A 210 5.20 106.59 16.36
N CYS A 211 6.47 106.16 16.27
CA CYS A 211 7.62 107.05 16.17
C CYS A 211 7.51 107.98 14.95
N SER A 212 7.13 107.42 13.80
CA SER A 212 6.90 108.21 12.59
C SER A 212 5.80 109.25 12.79
N ALA A 213 4.70 108.89 13.44
CA ALA A 213 3.61 109.83 13.72
C ALA A 213 4.08 110.97 14.64
N ILE A 214 4.81 110.65 15.72
CA ILE A 214 5.38 111.65 16.64
C ILE A 214 6.33 112.60 15.88
N LEU A 215 7.21 112.06 15.04
CA LEU A 215 8.12 112.87 14.23
C LEU A 215 7.36 113.82 13.30
N THR A 216 6.34 113.32 12.58
CA THR A 216 5.53 114.19 11.71
C THR A 216 4.80 115.27 12.50
N GLU A 217 4.41 115.01 13.74
CA GLU A 217 3.75 116.00 14.59
C GLU A 217 4.75 117.06 15.09
N LEU A 218 5.94 116.65 15.52
CA LEU A 218 7.03 117.57 15.89
C LEU A 218 7.44 118.46 14.71
N GLU A 219 7.50 117.89 13.51
CA GLU A 219 7.84 118.61 12.29
C GLU A 219 6.79 119.69 11.95
N LYS A 220 5.50 119.40 12.14
CA LYS A 220 4.42 120.42 12.04
C LYS A 220 4.57 121.52 13.08
N LEU A 221 4.92 121.19 14.32
CA LEU A 221 5.11 122.17 15.41
C LEU A 221 6.32 123.09 15.17
N LEU A 222 7.37 122.59 14.50
CA LEU A 222 8.56 123.37 14.12
C LEU A 222 8.36 124.25 12.88
N ALA A 223 7.38 123.93 12.03
CA ALA A 223 7.06 124.70 10.82
C ALA A 223 6.05 125.84 11.05
N ALA A 224 5.55 126.00 12.28
CA ALA A 224 4.68 127.09 12.74
C ALA A 224 5.47 128.19 13.44
#